data_AF-A0A0D2GS77-F1
#
_entry.id   AF-A0A0D2GS77-F1
#
_cell.length_a   1.000
_cell.length_b   1.000
_cell.length_c   1.000
_cell.angle_alpha   90.00
_cell.angle_beta   90.00
_cell.angle_gamma   90.00
#
_symmetry.space_group_name_H-M   'P 1'
#
loop_
_entity.id
_entity.type
_entity.pdbx_description
1 polymer ?
#
loop_
_entity_poly.entity_id
_entity_poly.type
_entity_poly.pdbx_seq_one_letter_code
_entity_poly.pdbx_strand_id
1 'polypeptide(L)'
;MALSIVYPPNDAATAPAVDIAAVHGLGGNAINSWIHPKSKKFWLKDFLQQTLDACIVTFGYDADAAFGKSTVKVIGHTKRLLSSLVDKREEPEV
;
A
#
# COMPACT_ATOMS: atom_id res chain seq x y z
N MET A 1 -2.19 -10.65 5.30
CA MET A 1 -1.92 -9.88 4.06
C MET A 1 -3.13 -9.02 3.82
N ALA A 2 -2.95 -7.70 3.76
CA ALA A 2 -4.07 -6.78 3.63
C ALA A 2 -3.61 -5.53 2.86
N LEU A 3 -4.51 -5.00 2.04
CA LEU A 3 -4.42 -3.64 1.52
C LEU A 3 -4.94 -2.70 2.61
N SER A 4 -4.24 -1.61 2.87
CA SER A 4 -4.63 -0.63 3.90
C SER A 4 -4.49 0.78 3.36
N ILE A 5 -5.51 1.60 3.59
CA ILE A 5 -5.47 3.02 3.24
C ILE A 5 -4.55 3.72 4.24
N VAL A 6 -3.49 4.35 3.71
CA VAL A 6 -2.57 5.19 4.48
C VAL A 6 -3.08 6.63 4.48
N TYR A 7 -3.58 7.06 3.32
CA TYR A 7 -4.11 8.40 3.12
C TYR A 7 -5.29 8.35 2.14
N PRO A 8 -6.50 8.78 2.54
CA PRO A 8 -7.64 8.86 1.62
C PRO A 8 -7.51 10.09 0.69
N PRO A 9 -8.28 10.18 -0.39
CA PRO A 9 -8.37 11.41 -1.19
C PRO A 9 -8.69 12.63 -0.31
N ASN A 10 -8.17 13.81 -0.68
CA ASN A 10 -8.41 15.05 0.08
C ASN A 10 -9.91 15.45 0.09
N ASP A 11 -10.64 15.10 -0.96
CA ASP A 11 -12.06 15.36 -1.12
C ASP A 11 -12.77 14.07 -1.52
N ALA A 12 -13.78 13.68 -0.75
CA ALA A 12 -14.58 12.49 -1.02
C ALA A 12 -15.57 12.67 -2.18
N ALA A 13 -15.76 13.90 -2.68
CA ALA A 13 -16.61 14.19 -3.83
C ALA A 13 -15.83 14.24 -5.16
N THR A 14 -14.49 14.22 -5.12
CA THR A 14 -13.66 14.26 -6.32
C THR A 14 -12.61 13.16 -6.32
N ALA A 15 -12.52 12.45 -7.44
CA ALA A 15 -11.51 11.41 -7.61
C ALA A 15 -10.11 12.02 -7.49
N PRO A 16 -9.17 11.36 -6.77
CA PRO A 16 -7.81 11.85 -6.62
C PRO A 16 -7.14 11.96 -7.98
N ALA A 17 -6.19 12.90 -8.11
CA ALA A 17 -5.41 13.03 -9.35
C ALA A 17 -4.57 11.77 -9.66
N VAL A 18 -4.18 11.01 -8.63
CA VAL A 18 -3.42 9.76 -8.77
C VAL A 18 -3.67 8.78 -7.61
N ASP A 19 -3.66 7.48 -7.91
CA ASP A 19 -3.65 6.41 -6.91
C ASP A 19 -2.23 5.84 -6.75
N ILE A 20 -1.79 5.67 -5.51
CA ILE A 20 -0.45 5.14 -5.19
C ILE A 20 -0.60 3.87 -4.35
N ALA A 21 -0.16 2.74 -4.90
CA ALA A 21 -0.07 1.47 -4.19
C ALA A 21 1.37 1.14 -3.80
N ALA A 22 1.69 1.27 -2.52
CA ALA A 22 3.00 0.98 -1.97
C ALA A 22 3.13 -0.51 -1.58
N VAL A 23 4.20 -1.17 -2.02
CA VAL A 23 4.49 -2.57 -1.70
C VAL A 23 5.87 -2.65 -1.05
N HIS A 24 5.94 -3.22 0.15
CA HIS A 24 7.21 -3.29 0.90
C HIS A 24 8.16 -4.38 0.37
N GLY A 25 9.45 -4.21 0.68
CA GLY A 25 10.49 -5.18 0.34
C GLY A 25 10.61 -6.34 1.34
N LEU A 26 11.63 -7.19 1.11
CA LEU A 26 11.98 -8.33 1.97
C LEU A 26 12.36 -7.87 3.39
N GLY A 27 12.00 -8.67 4.40
CA GLY A 27 12.22 -8.35 5.83
C GLY A 27 11.43 -7.12 6.32
N GLY A 28 10.47 -6.65 5.52
CA GLY A 28 9.67 -5.45 5.79
C GLY A 28 8.23 -5.75 6.16
N ASN A 29 7.46 -4.70 6.43
CA ASN A 29 6.01 -4.76 6.53
C ASN A 29 5.37 -3.50 5.97
N ALA A 30 4.04 -3.56 5.78
CA ALA A 30 3.26 -2.53 5.10
C ALA A 30 3.40 -1.10 5.66
N ILE A 31 3.80 -0.94 6.92
CA ILE A 31 3.89 0.36 7.59
C ILE A 31 5.34 0.71 7.92
N ASN A 32 6.03 -0.16 8.65
CA ASN A 32 7.35 0.14 9.20
C ASN A 32 8.42 0.30 8.12
N SER A 33 8.25 -0.35 6.97
CA SER A 33 9.17 -0.18 5.83
C SER A 33 9.25 1.26 5.33
N TRP A 34 8.25 2.07 5.62
CA TRP A 34 8.16 3.46 5.18
C TRP A 34 8.42 4.45 6.31
N ILE A 35 8.71 3.98 7.53
CA ILE A 35 8.98 4.84 8.68
C ILE A 35 10.49 4.96 8.86
N HIS A 36 11.01 6.18 8.71
CA HIS A 36 12.43 6.42 8.96
C HIS A 36 12.75 6.21 10.45
N PRO A 37 13.76 5.37 10.81
CA PRO A 37 13.93 4.89 12.17
C PRO A 37 14.27 5.99 13.18
N LYS A 38 14.97 7.06 12.76
CA LYS A 38 15.38 8.16 13.65
C LYS A 38 14.34 9.26 13.74
N SER A 39 13.89 9.78 12.60
CA SER A 39 12.94 10.90 12.56
C SER A 39 11.49 10.47 12.80
N LYS A 40 11.21 9.16 12.75
CA LYS A 40 9.86 8.57 12.84
C LYS A 40 8.89 9.07 11.78
N LYS A 41 9.41 9.75 10.74
CA LYS A 41 8.60 10.23 9.62
C LYS A 41 8.13 9.05 8.80
N PHE A 42 6.83 8.96 8.60
CA PHE A 42 6.20 7.97 7.74
C PHE A 42 6.13 8.54 6.33
N TRP A 43 6.99 8.05 5.44
CA TRP A 43 7.23 8.68 4.15
C TRP A 43 5.97 8.86 3.29
N LEU A 44 5.13 7.82 3.23
CA LEU A 44 3.88 7.83 2.46
C LEU A 44 2.88 8.87 2.96
N LYS A 45 2.83 9.13 4.27
CA LYS A 45 1.87 10.08 4.86
C LYS A 45 2.47 11.48 4.98
N ASP A 46 3.67 11.57 5.52
CA ASP A 46 4.24 12.83 5.96
C ASP A 46 4.87 13.65 4.82
N PHE A 47 5.19 13.06 3.66
CA PHE A 47 5.81 13.78 2.55
C PHE A 47 5.02 13.67 1.24
N LEU A 48 4.52 12.48 0.91
CA LEU A 48 3.89 12.24 -0.38
C LEU A 48 2.58 13.02 -0.53
N GLN A 49 1.77 13.06 0.54
CA GLN A 49 0.54 13.85 0.60
C GLN A 49 0.77 15.36 0.39
N GLN A 50 1.90 15.89 0.86
CA GLN A 50 2.18 17.33 0.71
C GLN A 50 2.48 17.73 -0.74
N THR A 51 2.78 16.75 -1.59
CA THR A 51 3.26 16.99 -2.95
C THR A 51 2.17 16.76 -4.00
N LEU A 52 1.23 15.85 -3.74
CA LEU A 52 0.26 15.37 -4.72
C LEU A 52 -1.12 15.22 -4.06
N ASP A 53 -2.19 15.49 -4.79
CA ASP A 53 -3.51 14.99 -4.43
C ASP A 53 -3.62 13.50 -4.83
N ALA A 54 -3.44 12.62 -3.85
CA ALA A 54 -3.32 11.19 -4.09
C ALA A 54 -4.07 10.35 -3.06
N CYS A 55 -4.72 9.28 -3.51
CA CYS A 55 -5.13 8.18 -2.63
C CYS A 55 -3.96 7.22 -2.47
N ILE A 56 -3.52 7.02 -1.22
CA ILE A 56 -2.32 6.23 -0.93
C ILE A 56 -2.72 5.00 -0.12
N VAL A 57 -2.44 3.84 -0.69
CA VAL A 57 -2.62 2.53 -0.07
C VAL A 57 -1.28 1.83 0.08
N THR A 58 -1.18 0.96 1.09
CA THR A 58 -0.03 0.09 1.30
C THR A 58 -0.49 -1.36 1.38
N PHE A 59 0.27 -2.27 0.77
CA PHE A 59 -0.02 -3.69 0.76
C PHE A 59 1.00 -4.47 1.58
N GLY A 60 0.51 -5.18 2.59
CA GLY A 60 1.31 -6.07 3.42
C GLY A 60 1.27 -7.51 2.97
N TYR A 61 2.43 -8.12 2.74
CA TYR A 61 2.59 -9.56 2.59
C TYR A 61 3.62 -10.12 3.57
N ASP A 62 3.59 -11.44 3.77
CA ASP A 62 4.62 -12.11 4.57
C ASP A 62 5.91 -12.19 3.76
N ALA A 63 6.82 -11.25 4.03
CA ALA A 63 8.09 -11.10 3.34
C ALA A 63 9.14 -12.13 3.79
N ASP A 64 9.00 -12.71 4.98
CA ASP A 64 9.93 -13.71 5.50
C ASP A 64 9.62 -15.10 4.90
N ALA A 65 8.34 -15.40 4.67
CA ALA A 65 7.90 -16.59 3.94
C ALA A 65 8.33 -16.59 2.45
N ALA A 66 8.75 -15.44 1.90
CA ALA A 66 9.29 -15.32 0.55
C ALA A 66 10.74 -15.81 0.41
N PHE A 67 11.49 -15.91 1.51
CA PHE A 67 12.89 -16.39 1.52
C PHE A 67 13.01 -17.93 1.35
N GLY A 68 11.90 -18.67 1.50
CA GLY A 68 11.92 -20.10 1.80
C GLY A 68 11.43 -21.08 0.73
N LYS A 69 11.37 -20.72 -0.57
CA LYS A 69 11.01 -21.56 -1.76
C LYS A 69 9.66 -21.22 -2.44
N SER A 70 9.75 -21.17 -3.77
CA SER A 70 8.73 -21.20 -4.84
C SER A 70 8.17 -19.86 -5.36
N THR A 71 8.37 -19.64 -6.66
CA THR A 71 7.69 -18.65 -7.52
C THR A 71 6.17 -18.64 -7.35
N VAL A 72 5.59 -19.78 -6.95
CA VAL A 72 4.15 -19.96 -6.66
C VAL A 72 3.67 -19.01 -5.54
N LYS A 73 4.49 -18.75 -4.51
CA LYS A 73 4.12 -17.83 -3.42
C LYS A 73 4.06 -16.38 -3.89
N VAL A 74 5.02 -15.95 -4.70
CA VAL A 74 5.04 -14.60 -5.29
C VAL A 74 3.78 -14.37 -6.12
N ILE A 75 3.43 -15.31 -7.01
CA ILE A 75 2.19 -15.23 -7.81
C ILE A 75 0.95 -15.14 -6.90
N GLY A 76 0.92 -15.88 -5.79
CA GLY A 76 -0.15 -15.80 -4.81
C GLY A 76 -0.30 -14.42 -4.17
N HIS A 77 0.81 -13.77 -3.82
CA HIS A 77 0.79 -12.38 -3.30
C HIS A 77 0.34 -11.39 -4.37
N THR A 78 0.81 -11.55 -5.62
CA THR A 78 0.41 -10.69 -6.74
C THR A 78 -1.09 -10.79 -7.02
N LYS A 79 -1.64 -12.01 -7.08
CA LYS A 79 -3.08 -12.20 -7.28
C LYS A 79 -3.91 -11.52 -6.19
N ARG A 80 -3.48 -11.66 -4.93
CA ARG A 80 -4.15 -11.00 -3.80
C ARG A 80 -4.09 -9.48 -3.87
N LEU A 81 -2.91 -8.92 -4.21
CA LEU A 81 -2.78 -7.48 -4.41
C LEU A 81 -3.74 -6.98 -5.49
N LEU A 82 -3.76 -7.65 -6.65
CA LEU A 82 -4.64 -7.26 -7.76
C LEU A 82 -6.11 -7.36 -7.39
N SER A 83 -6.55 -8.45 -6.75
CA SER A 83 -7.93 -8.59 -6.27
C SER A 83 -8.30 -7.48 -5.29
N SER A 84 -7.46 -7.20 -4.29
CA SER A 84 -7.75 -6.13 -3.32
C SER A 84 -7.80 -4.74 -3.95
N LEU A 85 -7.02 -4.47 -5.01
CA LEU A 85 -7.10 -3.20 -5.74
C LEU A 85 -8.37 -3.09 -6.58
N VAL A 86 -8.80 -4.19 -7.21
CA VAL A 86 -10.08 -4.24 -7.95
C VAL A 86 -11.24 -4.01 -6.99
N ASP A 87 -11.29 -4.78 -5.89
CA ASP A 87 -12.32 -4.65 -4.85
C ASP A 87 -12.39 -3.20 -4.35
N LYS A 88 -11.23 -2.57 -4.08
CA LYS A 88 -11.18 -1.20 -3.59
C LYS A 88 -11.68 -0.17 -4.61
N ARG A 89 -11.52 -0.43 -5.90
CA ARG A 89 -11.98 0.45 -6.98
C ARG A 89 -13.47 0.33 -7.25
N GLU A 90 -14.03 -0.85 -7.00
CA GLU A 90 -15.45 -1.14 -7.20
C GLU A 90 -16.31 -0.80 -5.97
N GLU A 91 -15.70 -0.58 -4.80
CA GLU A 91 -16.41 -0.07 -3.62
C GLU A 91 -17.08 1.28 -3.95
N PRO A 92 -18.43 1.36 -3.89
CA PRO A 92 -19.12 2.63 -4.09
C PRO A 92 -18.75 3.60 -2.97
N GLU A 93 -18.52 4.87 -3.32
CA GLU A 93 -18.35 5.94 -2.33
C GLU A 93 -19.67 6.09 -1.56
N VAL A 94 -19.64 5.74 -0.26
CA VAL A 94 -20.80 5.83 0.67
C VAL A 94 -20.77 7.16 1.41
#